data_AF-A0A9E3TEF6-F1
#
_entry.id   AF-A0A9E3TEF6-F1
#
_cell.length_a   1.000
_cell.length_b   1.000
_cell.length_c   1.000
_cell.angle_alpha   90.00
_cell.angle_beta   90.00
_cell.angle_gamma   90.00
#
_symmetry.space_group_name_H-M   'P 1'
#
loop_
_entity.id
_entity.type
_entity.pdbx_description
1 polymer ?
#
loop_
_entity_poly.entity_id
_entity_poly.type
_entity_poly.pdbx_seq_one_letter_code
_entity_poly.pdbx_strand_id
1 'polypeptide(L)'
;MATVATTRMSSKGQVVIPEDVRKALGLEVGAQFVVMGDGDTVVLKRIAIPAKSELRAMLGRVRLQARRAGIKPADVREAVRRVRRGR
;
A
#
# COMPACT_ATOMS: atom_id res chain seq x y z
N MET A 1 6.73 -22.31 7.00
CA MET A 1 7.55 -21.96 8.17
C MET A 1 8.06 -20.55 7.98
N ALA A 2 8.14 -19.72 9.03
CA ALA A 2 8.74 -18.40 8.92
C ALA A 2 10.25 -18.56 8.69
N THR A 3 10.74 -18.17 7.51
CA THR A 3 12.17 -18.10 7.23
C THR A 3 12.75 -16.91 7.99
N VAL A 4 13.48 -17.21 9.08
CA VAL A 4 14.22 -16.21 9.86
C VAL A 4 15.66 -16.17 9.32
N ALA A 5 16.12 -14.98 8.93
CA ALA A 5 17.49 -14.77 8.48
C ALA A 5 17.97 -13.40 8.96
N THR A 6 19.26 -13.30 9.28
CA THR A 6 19.90 -12.05 9.72
C THR A 6 20.68 -11.42 8.58
N THR A 7 20.70 -10.10 8.55
CA THR A 7 21.46 -9.31 7.57
C THR A 7 22.01 -8.07 8.25
N ARG A 8 23.02 -7.43 7.66
CA ARG A 8 23.64 -6.22 8.20
C ARG A 8 23.36 -5.03 7.29
N MET A 9 23.30 -3.86 7.90
CA MET A 9 23.22 -2.59 7.19
C MET A 9 24.60 -2.24 6.63
N SER A 10 24.66 -1.88 5.35
CA SER A 10 25.86 -1.36 4.70
C SER A 10 26.15 0.07 5.18
N SER A 11 27.34 0.58 4.90
CA SER A 11 27.70 1.98 5.19
C SER A 11 26.82 3.01 4.50
N LYS A 12 26.13 2.61 3.43
CA LYS A 12 25.17 3.44 2.69
C LYS A 12 23.73 3.28 3.17
N GLY A 13 23.51 2.62 4.31
CA GLY A 13 22.19 2.38 4.88
C GLY A 13 21.38 1.30 4.14
N GLN A 14 22.01 0.47 3.31
CA GLN A 14 21.31 -0.57 2.56
C GLN A 14 21.28 -1.87 3.36
N VAL A 15 20.15 -2.56 3.34
CA VAL A 15 19.99 -3.89 3.94
C VAL A 15 19.72 -4.90 2.82
N VAL A 16 20.47 -5.99 2.80
CA VAL A 16 20.27 -7.06 1.83
C VAL A 16 19.19 -8.01 2.33
N ILE A 17 18.12 -8.21 1.56
CA ILE A 17 17.12 -9.26 1.84
C ILE A 17 17.72 -10.61 1.42
N PRO A 18 17.87 -11.57 2.35
CA PRO A 18 18.42 -12.89 2.06
C PRO A 18 17.60 -13.64 1.00
N GLU A 19 18.27 -14.52 0.25
CA GLU A 19 17.66 -15.22 -0.90
C GLU A 19 16.42 -16.03 -0.50
N ASP A 20 16.46 -16.75 0.62
CA ASP A 20 15.36 -17.57 1.11
C ASP A 20 14.12 -16.73 1.42
N VAL A 21 14.30 -15.56 2.04
CA VAL A 21 13.22 -14.61 2.36
C VAL A 21 12.65 -14.03 1.07
N ARG A 22 13.51 -13.66 0.10
CA ARG A 22 13.09 -13.15 -1.20
C ARG A 22 12.24 -14.17 -1.97
N LYS A 23 12.65 -15.45 -1.98
CA LYS A 23 11.90 -16.55 -2.62
C LYS A 23 10.58 -16.81 -1.90
N ALA A 24 10.59 -16.91 -0.58
CA ALA A 24 9.41 -17.17 0.22
C ALA A 24 8.33 -16.08 0.07
N LEU A 25 8.74 -14.82 -0.11
CA LEU A 25 7.84 -13.68 -0.27
C LEU A 25 7.56 -13.31 -1.74
N GLY A 26 8.16 -14.01 -2.71
CA GLY A 26 8.01 -13.71 -4.13
C GLY A 26 8.40 -12.27 -4.48
N LEU A 27 9.54 -11.80 -3.95
CA LEU A 27 10.04 -10.44 -4.22
C LEU A 27 10.84 -10.44 -5.51
N GLU A 28 10.52 -9.50 -6.40
CA GLU A 28 11.17 -9.34 -7.69
C GLU A 28 12.01 -8.06 -7.74
N VAL A 29 12.93 -7.99 -8.70
CA VAL A 29 13.73 -6.78 -8.93
C VAL A 29 12.79 -5.62 -9.29
N GLY A 30 12.98 -4.48 -8.64
CA GLY A 30 12.12 -3.31 -8.82
C GLY A 30 10.82 -3.32 -8.00
N ALA A 31 10.59 -4.34 -7.16
CA ALA A 31 9.49 -4.33 -6.21
C ALA A 31 9.53 -3.07 -5.33
N GLN A 32 8.39 -2.39 -5.23
CA GLN A 32 8.23 -1.20 -4.40
C GLN A 32 7.73 -1.59 -3.01
N PHE A 33 8.15 -0.84 -2.00
CA PHE A 33 7.77 -1.07 -0.61
C PHE A 33 7.34 0.24 0.05
N VAL A 34 6.32 0.16 0.90
CA VAL A 34 6.12 1.11 1.98
C VAL A 34 7.05 0.71 3.11
N VAL A 35 7.87 1.65 3.59
CA VAL A 35 8.78 1.45 4.72
C VAL A 35 8.24 2.24 5.90
N MET A 36 8.01 1.55 7.01
CA MET A 36 7.50 2.14 8.27
C MET A 36 8.43 1.73 9.40
N GLY A 37 8.77 2.67 10.28
CA GLY A 37 9.51 2.41 11.51
C GLY A 37 8.62 2.65 12.73
N ASP A 38 8.69 1.74 13.70
CA ASP A 38 8.06 1.89 15.02
C ASP A 38 8.97 1.27 16.08
N GLY A 39 9.44 2.08 17.03
CA GLY A 39 10.42 1.67 18.03
C GLY A 39 11.71 1.08 17.41
N ASP A 40 11.97 -0.20 17.69
CA ASP A 40 13.10 -0.98 17.19
C ASP A 40 12.76 -1.80 15.92
N THR A 41 11.55 -1.64 15.40
CA THR A 41 11.02 -2.45 14.30
C THR A 41 10.93 -1.64 13.01
N VAL A 42 11.42 -2.22 11.91
CA VAL A 42 11.21 -1.71 10.54
C VAL A 42 10.34 -2.69 9.77
N VAL A 43 9.20 -2.21 9.28
CA VAL A 43 8.27 -2.97 8.45
C VAL A 43 8.42 -2.56 6.99
N LEU A 44 8.76 -3.52 6.13
CA LEU A 44 8.71 -3.37 4.68
C LEU A 44 7.47 -4.06 4.13
N LYS A 45 6.50 -3.28 3.68
CA LYS A 45 5.27 -3.81 3.07
C LYS A 45 5.32 -3.63 1.55
N ARG A 46 5.32 -4.73 0.80
CA ARG A 46 5.31 -4.68 -0.68
C ARG A 46 4.07 -3.94 -1.17
N ILE A 47 4.27 -2.99 -2.08
CA ILE A 47 3.20 -2.34 -2.84
C ILE A 47 2.93 -3.22 -4.05
N ALA A 48 1.76 -3.85 -4.07
CA ALA A 48 1.25 -4.51 -5.25
C ALA A 48 0.08 -3.69 -5.80
N ILE A 49 0.05 -3.51 -7.12
CA ILE A 49 -1.16 -3.00 -7.77
C ILE A 49 -2.23 -4.09 -7.60
N PRO A 50 -3.39 -3.78 -6.98
CA PRO A 50 -4.43 -4.77 -6.80
C PRO A 50 -4.89 -5.27 -8.17
N ALA A 51 -5.26 -6.55 -8.25
CA ALA A 51 -5.84 -7.08 -9.47
C ALA A 51 -7.09 -6.26 -9.83
N LYS A 52 -7.38 -6.09 -11.14
CA LYS A 52 -8.56 -5.33 -11.60
C LYS A 52 -9.86 -5.86 -10.96
N SER A 53 -9.95 -7.16 -10.73
CA SER A 53 -11.08 -7.82 -10.05
C SER A 53 -11.22 -7.39 -8.59
N GLU A 54 -10.12 -7.40 -7.84
CA GLU A 54 -10.07 -6.98 -6.43
C GLU A 54 -10.42 -5.50 -6.28
N LEU A 55 -9.85 -4.65 -7.13
CA LEU A 55 -10.18 -3.23 -7.17
C LEU A 55 -11.69 -3.01 -7.45
N ARG A 56 -12.27 -3.75 -8.40
CA ARG A 56 -13.72 -3.67 -8.68
C ARG A 56 -14.55 -4.09 -7.48
N ALA A 57 -14.17 -5.15 -6.77
CA ALA A 57 -14.87 -5.60 -5.57
C ALA A 57 -14.84 -4.56 -4.46
N MET A 58 -13.67 -3.94 -4.22
CA MET A 58 -13.51 -2.83 -3.28
C MET A 58 -14.40 -1.64 -3.68
N LEU A 59 -14.36 -1.23 -4.94
CA LEU A 59 -15.20 -0.13 -5.45
C LEU A 59 -16.70 -0.42 -5.32
N GLY A 60 -17.12 -1.68 -5.48
CA GLY A 60 -18.50 -2.10 -5.23
C GLY A 60 -18.95 -1.83 -3.80
N ARG A 61 -18.12 -2.22 -2.82
CA ARG A 61 -18.39 -1.97 -1.38
C ARG A 61 -18.48 -0.49 -1.06
N VAL A 62 -17.52 0.30 -1.58
CA VAL A 62 -17.51 1.77 -1.40
C VAL A 62 -18.76 2.40 -1.98
N ARG A 63 -19.20 2.00 -3.18
CA ARG A 63 -20.43 2.50 -3.80
C ARG A 63 -21.67 2.16 -3.00
N LEU A 64 -21.76 0.96 -2.41
CA LEU A 64 -22.86 0.57 -1.55
C LEU A 64 -22.93 1.45 -0.29
N GLN A 65 -21.78 1.66 0.35
CA GLN A 65 -21.69 2.53 1.53
C GLN A 65 -22.06 3.98 1.19
N ALA A 66 -21.56 4.51 0.08
CA ALA A 66 -21.88 5.86 -0.38
C ALA A 66 -23.39 6.03 -0.63
N ARG A 67 -24.05 5.05 -1.25
CA ARG A 67 -25.51 5.06 -1.44
C ARG A 67 -26.27 5.05 -0.12
N ARG A 68 -25.85 4.22 0.84
CA ARG A 68 -26.45 4.16 2.19
C ARG A 68 -26.26 5.48 2.96
N ALA A 69 -25.14 6.16 2.76
CA ALA A 69 -24.86 7.47 3.32
C ALA A 69 -25.55 8.62 2.56
N GLY A 70 -26.33 8.35 1.51
CA GLY A 70 -27.02 9.36 0.72
C GLY A 70 -26.11 10.21 -0.19
N ILE A 71 -24.85 9.82 -0.35
CA ILE A 71 -23.86 10.57 -1.14
C ILE A 71 -24.23 10.49 -2.62
N LYS A 72 -24.37 11.66 -3.24
CA LYS A 72 -24.69 11.87 -4.65
C LYS A 72 -23.46 12.32 -5.43
N PRO A 73 -23.44 12.11 -6.76
CA PRO A 73 -22.40 12.66 -7.61
C PRO A 73 -22.26 14.20 -7.54
N ALA A 74 -23.34 14.90 -7.17
CA ALA A 74 -23.31 16.35 -6.97
C ALA A 74 -22.43 16.76 -5.78
N ASP A 75 -22.49 16.02 -4.68
CA ASP A 75 -21.73 16.29 -3.45
C ASP A 75 -20.23 16.20 -3.70
N VAL A 76 -19.82 15.21 -4.52
CA VAL A 76 -18.42 15.06 -4.94
C VAL A 76 -17.96 16.25 -5.78
N ARG A 77 -18.78 16.69 -6.74
CA ARG A 77 -18.45 17.87 -7.58
C ARG A 77 -18.32 19.13 -6.73
N GLU A 78 -19.18 19.29 -5.74
CA GLU A 78 -19.12 20.43 -4.83
C GLU A 78 -17.86 20.42 -3.96
N ALA A 79 -17.52 19.26 -3.37
CA ALA A 79 -16.33 19.09 -2.57
C ALA A 79 -15.05 19.43 -3.36
N VAL A 80 -14.93 18.93 -4.60
CA VAL A 80 -13.80 19.25 -5.48
C VAL A 80 -13.75 20.75 -5.82
N ARG A 81 -14.91 21.36 -6.10
CA ARG A 81 -14.99 22.80 -6.39
C ARG A 81 -14.53 23.64 -5.20
N ARG A 82 -14.90 23.25 -3.98
CA ARG A 82 -14.52 23.94 -2.74
C ARG A 82 -13.00 23.96 -2.54
N VAL A 83 -12.35 22.81 -2.68
CA VAL A 83 -10.88 22.71 -2.56
C VAL A 83 -10.16 23.51 -3.64
N ARG A 84 -10.65 23.47 -4.89
CA ARG A 84 -10.03 24.21 -6.00
C ARG A 84 -10.21 25.73 -5.93
N ARG A 85 -11.25 26.23 -5.27
CA ARG A 85 -11.49 27.66 -5.06
C ARG A 85 -10.65 28.25 -3.92
N GLY A 86 -10.17 27.42 -3.00
CA GLY A 86 -9.29 27.82 -1.89
C GLY A 86 -7.81 27.82 -2.25
N ARG A 87 -7.48 27.74 -3.54
CA ARG A 87 -6.13 27.79 -4.10
C ARG A 87 -6.07 28.97 -5.06
#